data_AF-A0A1F4C6J6-F1
#
_entry.id   AF-A0A1F4C6J6-F1
#
_cell.length_a   1.000
_cell.length_b   1.000
_cell.length_c   1.000
_cell.angle_alpha   90.00
_cell.angle_beta   90.00
_cell.angle_gamma   90.00
#
_symmetry.space_group_name_H-M   'P 1'
#
loop_
_entity.id
_entity.type
_entity.pdbx_description
1 polymer ?
#
loop_
_entity_poly.entity_id
_entity_poly.type
_entity_poly.pdbx_seq_one_letter_code
_entity_poly.pdbx_strand_id
1 'polypeptide(L)'
;MPDFATITGVIGAVTGIIAIIVSIKNYVRVSAMKALDLRLELQKSFNNLDVVLSGVEAYLDFVHQSHMRVLAATGRNQSGEMKMFEDDFANDKARLRRLLGSQPRREANYERHTPGDLEKLVVSVHAFQGRVAELRGKYQKLFEADEDCRKEIRAEHRQ
;
A
#
# COMPACT_ATOMS: atom_id res chain seq x y z
N MET A 1 -36.89 60.38 -7.73
CA MET A 1 -35.82 59.71 -8.50
C MET A 1 -35.03 58.86 -7.51
N PRO A 2 -34.83 57.56 -7.75
CA PRO A 2 -34.02 56.75 -6.83
C PRO A 2 -32.60 57.30 -6.74
N ASP A 3 -32.11 57.50 -5.52
CA ASP A 3 -30.75 58.00 -5.25
C ASP A 3 -29.70 56.98 -5.71
N PHE A 4 -28.55 57.45 -6.17
CA PHE A 4 -27.47 56.65 -6.75
C PHE A 4 -27.00 55.54 -5.79
N ALA A 5 -27.04 55.82 -4.48
CA ALA A 5 -26.77 54.86 -3.40
C ALA A 5 -27.76 53.67 -3.38
N THR A 6 -29.03 53.91 -3.70
CA THR A 6 -30.06 52.86 -3.74
C THR A 6 -29.84 51.92 -4.94
N ILE A 7 -29.51 52.48 -6.09
CA ILE A 7 -29.26 51.71 -7.33
C ILE A 7 -27.98 50.88 -7.18
N THR A 8 -26.89 51.47 -6.69
CA THR A 8 -25.62 50.76 -6.44
C THR A 8 -25.76 49.69 -5.35
N GLY A 9 -26.56 49.94 -4.30
CA GLY A 9 -26.86 48.95 -3.26
C GLY A 9 -27.59 47.72 -3.79
N VAL A 10 -28.60 47.90 -4.65
CA VAL A 10 -29.34 46.78 -5.27
C VAL A 10 -28.45 45.97 -6.21
N ILE A 11 -27.64 46.63 -7.04
CA ILE A 11 -26.69 45.95 -7.95
C ILE A 11 -25.64 45.16 -7.16
N GLY A 12 -25.14 45.73 -6.06
CA GLY A 12 -24.20 45.04 -5.15
C GLY A 12 -24.80 43.80 -4.50
N ALA A 13 -26.04 43.89 -4.01
CA ALA A 13 -26.73 42.76 -3.38
C ALA A 13 -27.00 41.60 -4.36
N VAL A 14 -27.44 41.91 -5.59
CA VAL A 14 -27.66 40.90 -6.65
C VAL A 14 -26.35 40.22 -7.04
N THR A 15 -25.27 40.99 -7.19
CA THR A 15 -23.95 40.45 -7.52
C THR A 15 -23.43 39.54 -6.39
N GLY A 16 -23.66 39.91 -5.13
CA GLY A 16 -23.29 39.11 -3.96
C GLY A 16 -23.99 37.75 -3.91
N ILE A 17 -25.30 37.69 -4.20
CA ILE A 17 -26.05 36.43 -4.24
C ILE A 17 -25.56 35.52 -5.36
N ILE A 18 -25.28 36.07 -6.55
CA ILE A 18 -24.74 35.32 -7.68
C ILE A 18 -23.36 34.74 -7.32
N ALA A 19 -22.49 35.52 -6.67
CA ALA A 19 -21.17 35.07 -6.25
C ALA A 19 -21.25 33.90 -5.25
N ILE A 20 -22.19 33.93 -4.30
CA ILE A 20 -22.40 32.84 -3.34
C ILE A 20 -22.86 31.56 -4.07
N ILE A 21 -23.82 31.66 -4.99
CA ILE A 21 -24.31 30.49 -5.75
C ILE A 21 -23.18 29.87 -6.60
N VAL A 22 -22.39 30.71 -7.30
CA VAL A 22 -21.26 30.24 -8.11
C VAL A 22 -20.20 29.58 -7.22
N SER A 23 -19.91 30.16 -6.05
CA SER A 23 -18.97 29.60 -5.08
C SER A 23 -19.43 28.22 -4.58
N ILE A 24 -20.71 28.07 -4.22
CA ILE A 24 -21.29 26.77 -3.83
C ILE A 24 -21.20 25.75 -4.96
N LYS A 25 -21.58 26.12 -6.19
CA LYS A 25 -21.50 25.20 -7.34
C LYS A 25 -20.06 24.77 -7.64
N ASN A 26 -19.11 25.70 -7.56
CA ASN A 26 -17.69 25.39 -7.73
C ASN A 26 -17.17 24.48 -6.61
N TYR A 27 -17.56 24.72 -5.36
CA TYR A 27 -17.20 23.86 -4.23
C TYR A 27 -17.72 22.43 -4.41
N VAL A 28 -19.00 22.27 -4.81
CA VAL A 28 -19.60 20.96 -5.09
C VAL A 28 -18.90 20.27 -6.27
N ARG A 29 -18.55 21.01 -7.31
CA ARG A 29 -17.84 20.45 -8.47
C ARG A 29 -16.44 19.98 -8.11
N VAL A 30 -15.68 20.77 -7.35
CA VAL A 30 -14.32 20.44 -6.92
C VAL A 30 -14.33 19.24 -5.97
N SER A 31 -15.28 19.18 -5.03
CA SER A 31 -15.40 18.04 -4.12
C SER A 31 -15.80 16.75 -4.84
N ALA A 32 -16.68 16.83 -5.85
CA ALA A 32 -17.04 15.69 -6.71
C ALA A 32 -15.85 15.20 -7.54
N MET A 33 -15.03 16.10 -8.09
CA MET A 33 -13.79 15.75 -8.81
C MET A 33 -12.79 15.05 -7.88
N LYS A 34 -12.56 15.58 -6.67
CA LYS A 34 -11.68 14.94 -5.67
C LYS A 34 -12.18 13.55 -5.28
N ALA A 35 -13.49 13.38 -5.08
CA ALA A 35 -14.08 12.09 -4.78
C ALA A 35 -13.86 11.08 -5.92
N LEU A 36 -14.02 11.50 -7.18
CA LEU A 36 -13.80 10.63 -8.33
C LEU A 36 -12.34 10.18 -8.44
N ASP A 37 -11.40 11.10 -8.28
CA ASP A 37 -9.96 10.81 -8.34
C ASP A 37 -9.54 9.84 -7.24
N LEU A 38 -9.95 10.09 -6.00
CA LEU A 38 -9.70 9.20 -4.87
C LEU A 38 -10.31 7.80 -5.04
N ARG A 39 -11.47 7.67 -5.71
CA ARG A 39 -12.06 6.35 -6.02
C ARG A 39 -11.21 5.59 -7.02
N LEU A 40 -10.71 6.27 -8.06
CA LEU A 40 -9.82 5.66 -9.05
C LEU A 40 -8.48 5.26 -8.41
N GLU A 41 -7.91 6.12 -7.59
CA GLU A 41 -6.70 5.83 -6.82
C GLU A 41 -6.90 4.62 -5.92
N LEU A 42 -8.01 4.58 -5.17
CA LEU A 42 -8.33 3.46 -4.31
C LEU A 42 -8.46 2.14 -5.09
N GLN A 43 -9.12 2.17 -6.25
CA GLN A 43 -9.25 0.99 -7.11
C GLN A 43 -7.88 0.51 -7.64
N LYS A 44 -7.01 1.45 -8.03
CA LYS A 44 -5.63 1.15 -8.41
C LYS A 44 -4.84 0.56 -7.24
N SER A 45 -4.99 1.13 -6.05
CA SER A 45 -4.32 0.67 -4.83
C SER A 45 -4.76 -0.75 -4.44
N PHE A 46 -6.05 -1.08 -4.56
CA PHE A 46 -6.52 -2.45 -4.37
C PHE A 46 -5.99 -3.41 -5.43
N ASN A 47 -5.96 -3.03 -6.71
CA ASN A 47 -5.37 -3.89 -7.75
C ASN A 47 -3.88 -4.14 -7.51
N ASN A 48 -3.12 -3.11 -7.12
CA ASN A 48 -1.72 -3.27 -6.74
C ASN A 48 -1.56 -4.14 -5.49
N LEU A 49 -2.47 -4.01 -4.51
CA LEU A 49 -2.48 -4.85 -3.32
C LEU A 49 -2.69 -6.32 -3.69
N ASP A 50 -3.63 -6.62 -4.58
CA ASP A 50 -3.88 -7.99 -5.03
C ASP A 50 -2.63 -8.60 -5.70
N VAL A 51 -1.91 -7.83 -6.51
CA VAL A 51 -0.64 -8.26 -7.12
C VAL A 51 0.44 -8.51 -6.06
N VAL A 52 0.57 -7.61 -5.07
CA VAL A 52 1.57 -7.76 -4.00
C VAL A 52 1.27 -8.95 -3.10
N LEU A 53 0.00 -9.21 -2.82
CA LEU A 53 -0.44 -10.33 -2.00
C LEU A 53 -0.39 -11.66 -2.76
N SER A 54 -0.66 -11.63 -4.06
CA SER A 54 -0.60 -12.82 -4.90
C SER A 54 0.80 -13.43 -4.87
N GLY A 55 0.90 -14.61 -4.25
CA GLY A 55 2.14 -15.39 -4.20
C GLY A 55 3.14 -14.93 -3.14
N VAL A 56 2.82 -14.00 -2.24
CA VAL A 56 3.75 -13.58 -1.18
C VAL A 56 4.10 -14.72 -0.21
N GLU A 57 3.12 -15.55 0.17
CA GLU A 57 3.37 -16.72 1.04
C GLU A 57 4.24 -17.75 0.31
N ALA A 58 3.94 -18.03 -0.97
CA ALA A 58 4.72 -18.94 -1.80
C ALA A 58 6.16 -18.45 -2.01
N TYR A 59 6.35 -17.14 -2.19
CA TYR A 59 7.66 -16.53 -2.32
C TYR A 59 8.48 -16.66 -1.03
N LEU A 60 7.88 -16.41 0.13
CA LEU A 60 8.54 -16.61 1.43
C LEU A 60 8.95 -18.08 1.62
N ASP A 61 8.06 -19.02 1.29
CA ASP A 61 8.35 -20.46 1.36
C ASP A 61 9.50 -20.86 0.43
N PHE A 62 9.55 -20.27 -0.78
CA PHE A 62 10.64 -20.48 -1.72
C PHE A 62 11.98 -19.96 -1.17
N VAL A 63 12.02 -18.72 -0.67
CA VAL A 63 13.25 -18.14 -0.11
C VAL A 63 13.71 -18.93 1.11
N HIS A 64 12.80 -19.36 1.98
CA HIS A 64 13.12 -20.22 3.11
C HIS A 64 13.80 -21.52 2.65
N GLN A 65 13.17 -22.27 1.74
CA GLN A 65 13.78 -23.52 1.22
C GLN A 65 15.13 -23.28 0.57
N SER A 66 15.26 -22.17 -0.15
CA SER A 66 16.51 -21.73 -0.77
C SER A 66 17.60 -21.51 0.28
N HIS A 67 17.31 -20.74 1.33
CA HIS A 67 18.26 -20.45 2.41
C HIS A 67 18.70 -21.70 3.16
N MET A 68 17.77 -22.61 3.47
CA MET A 68 18.10 -23.89 4.12
C MET A 68 19.10 -24.72 3.31
N ARG A 69 19.02 -24.68 1.98
CA ARG A 69 20.00 -25.36 1.11
C ARG A 69 21.38 -24.70 1.17
N VAL A 70 21.45 -23.38 1.28
CA VAL A 70 22.72 -22.64 1.43
C VAL A 70 23.36 -22.94 2.79
N LEU A 71 22.58 -22.92 3.86
CA LEU A 71 23.07 -23.33 5.19
C LEU A 71 23.59 -24.77 5.18
N ALA A 72 22.90 -25.68 4.49
CA ALA A 72 23.35 -27.06 4.35
C ALA A 72 24.67 -27.16 3.56
N ALA A 73 24.80 -26.44 2.44
CA ALA A 73 26.00 -26.44 1.60
C ALA A 73 27.23 -25.83 2.30
N THR A 74 27.02 -24.88 3.21
CA THR A 74 28.09 -24.21 3.97
C THR A 74 28.44 -24.91 5.28
N GLY A 75 27.90 -26.10 5.53
CA GLY A 75 28.15 -26.86 6.76
C GLY A 75 27.48 -26.28 8.01
N ARG A 76 26.55 -25.32 7.85
CA ARG A 76 25.76 -24.70 8.93
C ARG A 76 24.43 -25.43 9.18
N ASN A 77 24.26 -26.62 8.61
CA ASN A 77 23.12 -27.48 8.91
C ASN A 77 23.11 -27.86 10.40
N GLN A 78 21.93 -27.92 11.02
CA GLN A 78 21.76 -28.23 12.45
C GLN A 78 22.49 -27.25 13.41
N SER A 79 22.87 -26.06 12.93
CA SER A 79 23.48 -25.03 13.76
C SER A 79 22.43 -24.24 14.55
N GLY A 80 22.88 -23.50 15.56
CA GLY A 80 22.02 -22.51 16.24
C GLY A 80 21.51 -21.44 15.29
N GLU A 81 22.30 -21.05 14.28
CA GLU A 81 21.90 -20.09 13.24
C GLU A 81 20.71 -20.61 12.42
N MET A 82 20.74 -21.87 12.01
CA MET A 82 19.62 -22.51 11.31
C MET A 82 18.35 -22.51 12.17
N LYS A 83 18.47 -22.88 13.44
CA LYS A 83 17.31 -22.91 14.35
C LYS A 83 16.73 -21.52 14.58
N MET A 84 17.57 -20.51 14.79
CA MET A 84 17.14 -19.12 14.92
C MET A 84 16.41 -18.64 13.66
N PHE A 85 16.92 -18.99 12.48
CA PHE A 85 16.26 -18.66 11.22
C PHE A 85 14.91 -19.34 11.05
N GLU A 86 14.78 -20.63 11.39
CA GLU A 86 13.51 -21.35 11.35
C GLU A 86 12.47 -20.74 12.29
N ASP A 87 12.87 -20.38 13.52
CA ASP A 87 12.01 -19.71 14.50
C ASP A 87 11.57 -18.32 13.99
N ASP A 88 12.50 -17.52 13.45
CA ASP A 88 12.20 -16.23 12.82
C ASP A 88 11.25 -16.38 11.63
N PHE A 89 11.47 -17.38 10.78
CA PHE A 89 10.61 -17.67 9.64
C PHE A 89 9.20 -18.06 10.08
N ALA A 90 9.07 -18.91 11.11
CA ALA A 90 7.77 -19.28 11.66
C ALA A 90 7.02 -18.05 12.22
N ASN A 91 7.74 -17.18 12.94
CA ASN A 91 7.19 -15.93 13.47
C ASN A 91 6.73 -14.97 12.35
N ASP A 92 7.55 -14.81 11.32
CA ASP A 92 7.24 -13.97 10.16
C ASP A 92 6.09 -14.53 9.33
N LYS A 93 5.99 -15.85 9.17
CA LYS A 93 4.86 -16.52 8.51
C LYS A 93 3.57 -16.33 9.30
N ALA A 94 3.63 -16.43 10.63
CA ALA A 94 2.50 -16.13 11.50
C ALA A 94 2.12 -14.63 11.45
N ARG A 95 3.10 -13.73 11.38
CA ARG A 95 2.88 -12.28 11.17
C ARG A 95 2.20 -12.02 9.82
N LEU A 96 2.67 -12.65 8.74
CA LEU A 96 2.07 -12.53 7.41
C LEU A 96 0.61 -13.00 7.44
N ARG A 97 0.31 -14.16 8.02
CA ARG A 97 -1.07 -14.67 8.12
C ARG A 97 -1.99 -13.74 8.90
N ARG A 98 -1.50 -13.16 10.01
CA ARG A 98 -2.25 -12.12 10.75
C ARG A 98 -2.46 -10.87 9.91
N LEU A 99 -1.46 -10.44 9.16
CA LEU A 99 -1.58 -9.31 8.23
C LEU A 99 -2.65 -9.63 7.16
N LEU A 100 -2.58 -10.77 6.49
CA LEU A 100 -3.59 -11.20 5.51
C LEU A 100 -5.01 -11.24 6.09
N GLY A 101 -5.18 -11.69 7.34
CA GLY A 101 -6.47 -11.64 8.04
C GLY A 101 -7.00 -10.22 8.32
N SER A 102 -6.12 -9.22 8.33
CA SER A 102 -6.44 -7.80 8.53
C SER A 102 -6.47 -6.99 7.23
N GLN A 103 -6.50 -7.67 6.07
CA GLN A 103 -6.55 -7.03 4.76
C GLN A 103 -7.75 -6.06 4.66
N PRO A 104 -7.55 -4.81 4.21
CA PRO A 104 -8.64 -3.90 3.91
C PRO A 104 -9.60 -4.54 2.91
N ARG A 105 -10.90 -4.48 3.19
CA ARG A 105 -11.91 -5.07 2.31
C ARG A 105 -12.21 -4.13 1.14
N ARG A 106 -12.19 -4.68 -0.06
CA ARG A 106 -12.70 -4.01 -1.25
C ARG A 106 -14.22 -3.96 -1.16
N GLU A 107 -14.79 -2.77 -1.18
CA GLU A 107 -16.24 -2.58 -1.29
C GLU A 107 -16.68 -2.62 -2.76
N ALA A 108 -17.95 -2.99 -2.98
CA ALA A 108 -18.53 -3.02 -4.31
C ALA A 108 -18.77 -1.62 -4.90
N ASN A 109 -19.03 -0.62 -4.05
CA ASN A 109 -19.29 0.74 -4.49
C ASN A 109 -18.89 1.79 -3.44
N TYR A 110 -17.99 2.70 -3.82
CA TYR A 110 -17.52 3.81 -2.97
C TYR A 110 -18.26 5.14 -3.22
N GLU A 111 -19.36 5.14 -3.96
CA GLU A 111 -20.11 6.35 -4.34
C GLU A 111 -20.66 7.16 -3.18
N ARG A 112 -20.91 6.50 -2.05
CA ARG A 112 -21.47 7.11 -0.84
C ARG A 112 -20.41 7.68 0.11
N HIS A 113 -19.13 7.43 -0.17
CA HIS A 113 -18.04 7.92 0.67
C HIS A 113 -17.76 9.39 0.40
N THR A 114 -17.52 10.15 1.46
CA THR A 114 -17.02 11.52 1.34
C THR A 114 -15.55 11.50 0.88
N PRO A 115 -15.02 12.59 0.31
CA PRO A 115 -13.59 12.68 -0.03
C PRO A 115 -12.68 12.36 1.16
N GLY A 116 -13.04 12.77 2.38
CA GLY A 116 -12.24 12.49 3.57
C GLY A 116 -12.23 11.01 3.97
N ASP A 117 -13.33 10.29 3.76
CA ASP A 117 -13.39 8.85 4.04
C ASP A 117 -12.60 8.04 3.01
N LEU A 118 -12.70 8.42 1.74
CA LEU A 118 -11.91 7.81 0.67
C LEU A 118 -10.40 8.00 0.91
N GLU A 119 -9.98 9.19 1.33
CA GLU A 119 -8.58 9.49 1.64
C GLU A 119 -8.05 8.60 2.78
N LYS A 120 -8.81 8.45 3.87
CA LYS A 120 -8.47 7.53 4.96
C LYS A 120 -8.33 6.08 4.47
N LEU A 121 -9.22 5.65 3.59
CA LEU A 121 -9.21 4.30 3.07
C LEU A 121 -7.98 4.07 2.17
N VAL A 122 -7.65 5.02 1.27
CA VAL A 122 -6.43 5.00 0.45
C VAL A 122 -5.19 4.90 1.32
N VAL A 123 -5.08 5.74 2.35
CA VAL A 123 -3.96 5.71 3.32
C VAL A 123 -3.87 4.34 4.01
N SER A 124 -5.01 3.75 4.41
CA SER A 124 -5.03 2.45 5.07
C SER A 124 -4.54 1.30 4.15
N VAL A 125 -4.91 1.34 2.86
CA VAL A 125 -4.46 0.37 1.86
C VAL A 125 -2.97 0.52 1.62
N HIS A 126 -2.45 1.75 1.49
CA HIS A 126 -1.02 1.99 1.34
C HIS A 126 -0.21 1.58 2.56
N ALA A 127 -0.68 1.89 3.77
CA ALA A 127 -0.04 1.44 5.00
C ALA A 127 0.01 -0.09 5.08
N PHE A 128 -1.07 -0.77 4.64
CA PHE A 128 -1.08 -2.22 4.55
C PHE A 128 -0.07 -2.75 3.53
N GLN A 129 -0.02 -2.18 2.32
CA GLN A 129 0.96 -2.52 1.30
C GLN A 129 2.40 -2.36 1.82
N GLY A 130 2.68 -1.27 2.53
CA GLY A 130 3.99 -1.01 3.13
C GLY A 130 4.44 -2.13 4.07
N ARG A 131 3.53 -2.62 4.95
CA ARG A 131 3.84 -3.73 5.87
C ARG A 131 4.13 -5.04 5.16
N VAL A 132 3.41 -5.34 4.07
CA VAL A 132 3.68 -6.54 3.26
C VAL A 132 5.00 -6.40 2.50
N ALA A 133 5.25 -5.21 1.94
CA ALA A 133 6.48 -4.90 1.21
C ALA A 133 7.72 -4.95 2.12
N GLU A 134 7.62 -4.50 3.37
CA GLU A 134 8.67 -4.62 4.38
C GLU A 134 9.08 -6.08 4.59
N LEU A 135 8.08 -6.96 4.81
CA LEU A 135 8.34 -8.39 5.01
C LEU A 135 8.95 -9.02 3.76
N ARG A 136 8.37 -8.77 2.58
CA ARG A 136 8.94 -9.25 1.31
C ARG A 136 10.36 -8.74 1.09
N GLY A 137 10.64 -7.48 1.45
CA GLY A 137 11.96 -6.87 1.34
C GLY A 137 13.01 -7.54 2.24
N LYS A 138 12.63 -7.97 3.45
CA LYS A 138 13.51 -8.77 4.32
C LYS A 138 13.98 -10.06 3.61
N TYR A 139 13.04 -10.81 3.03
CA TYR A 139 13.36 -12.06 2.33
C TYR A 139 14.05 -11.85 0.98
N GLN A 140 13.77 -10.75 0.28
CA GLN A 140 14.49 -10.40 -0.93
C GLN A 140 15.99 -10.17 -0.65
N LYS A 141 16.32 -9.42 0.41
CA LYS A 141 17.72 -9.21 0.81
C LYS A 141 18.41 -10.51 1.22
N LEU A 142 17.70 -11.39 1.92
CA LEU A 142 18.21 -12.71 2.27
C LEU A 142 18.51 -13.54 1.02
N PHE A 143 17.58 -13.56 0.06
CA PHE A 143 17.75 -14.29 -1.19
C PHE A 143 18.93 -13.76 -2.02
N GLU A 144 19.13 -12.44 -2.05
CA GLU A 144 20.29 -11.82 -2.70
C GLU A 144 21.61 -12.25 -2.05
N ALA A 145 21.67 -12.24 -0.71
CA ALA A 145 22.83 -12.73 0.03
C ALA A 145 23.11 -14.23 -0.22
N ASP A 146 22.06 -15.06 -0.30
CA ASP A 146 22.16 -16.48 -0.62
C ASP A 146 22.68 -16.73 -2.05
N GLU A 147 22.30 -15.87 -3.01
CA GLU A 147 22.83 -15.94 -4.37
C GLU A 147 24.31 -15.57 -4.43
N ASP A 148 24.74 -14.59 -3.65
CA ASP A 148 26.17 -14.24 -3.55
C ASP A 148 26.99 -15.36 -2.90
N CYS A 149 26.50 -15.92 -1.79
CA CYS A 149 27.14 -17.10 -1.16
C CYS A 149 27.24 -18.28 -2.14
N ARG A 150 26.19 -18.54 -2.94
CA ARG A 150 26.23 -19.58 -3.97
C ARG A 150 27.26 -19.32 -5.07
N LYS A 151 27.54 -18.07 -5.42
CA LYS A 151 28.61 -17.74 -6.37
C LYS A 151 29.98 -18.08 -5.78
N GLU A 152 30.21 -17.78 -4.50
CA GLU A 152 31.45 -18.08 -3.79
C GLU A 152 31.70 -19.60 -3.72
N ILE A 153 30.72 -20.38 -3.28
CA ILE A 153 30.81 -21.85 -3.23
C ILE A 153 31.18 -22.44 -4.62
N ARG A 154 30.57 -21.93 -5.69
CA ARG A 154 30.87 -22.36 -7.07
C ARG A 154 32.26 -21.92 -7.56
N ALA A 155 32.84 -20.88 -6.96
CA ALA A 155 34.20 -20.44 -7.28
C ALA A 155 35.22 -21.33 -6.56
N GLU A 156 34.97 -21.68 -5.30
CA GLU A 156 35.81 -22.58 -4.50
C GLU A 156 35.90 -23.98 -5.11
N HIS A 157 34.77 -24.55 -5.57
CA HIS A 157 34.75 -25.87 -6.21
C HIS A 157 35.37 -25.94 -7.61
N ARG A 158 35.79 -24.80 -8.19
CA ARG A 158 36.45 -24.75 -9.51
C ARG A 158 37.98 -24.72 -9.44
N GLN A 159 38.54 -24.62 -8.24
CA GLN A 159 39.99 -24.71 -7.99
C GLN A 159 40.39 -26.15 -7.64
#